data_AF-A0A9X3UM90-F1
#
_entry.id   AF-A0A9X3UM90-F1
#
_cell.length_a   1.000
_cell.length_b   1.000
_cell.length_c   1.000
_cell.angle_alpha   90.00
_cell.angle_beta   90.00
_cell.angle_gamma   90.00
#
_symmetry.space_group_name_H-M   'P 1'
#
loop_
_entity.id
_entity.type
_entity.pdbx_description
1 polymer ?
#
loop_
_entity_poly.entity_id
_entity_poly.type
_entity_poly.pdbx_seq_one_letter_code
_entity_poly.pdbx_strand_id
1 'polypeptide(L)'
;MTLHPAIAIALIPLSVMLLVVVMGIVRIAARRYGWSAEIQRKAVHVATGLYAMSLPWILPEPWMVYSLLVLAVIVMGVLRIPALAKGGIGSALHGVERSSWGDVMLVAAVGTLYFFSGNGSVAVLYLLPLAVLTLSDAAAAVAGSGYGRLVYTIEDGQKSIEGSLVFFMVTWILAMIALLLLSDVPRVSVVMLSVMIAAFGTVIEADSWRGFDNYFVPVGVLFLVAVHMDSGPVDLILLALGFLAVLCLLNVYGGALLGLSKHTARAYTAALFLIGAVTTLPNMILPASALLTQTYARRQYPGDARHPDLDMLAMLAVVSFGWLICGVALGHVAISFYGTTCGAMVALLGPLALAERPFWQRVSLTALLVLLLGVIVSGVIAINPADTRWHGNTVAIVVVSLVVPALAGLLRPGFFHHNRYAKAGVVSVFVPLVAYLYLLFTQESL
;
A
#
# COMPACT_ATOMS: atom_id res chain seq x y z
N MET A 1 8.90 -11.90 30.64
CA MET A 1 10.20 -11.79 31.35
C MET A 1 10.83 -10.51 30.84
N THR A 2 10.86 -9.45 31.64
CA THR A 2 11.36 -8.15 31.18
C THR A 2 12.89 -8.22 31.04
N LEU A 3 13.39 -7.90 29.84
CA LEU A 3 14.84 -7.84 29.60
C LEU A 3 15.45 -6.72 30.44
N HIS A 4 16.68 -6.92 30.92
CA HIS A 4 17.42 -5.84 31.56
C HIS A 4 17.61 -4.68 30.56
N PRO A 5 17.36 -3.41 30.93
CA PRO A 5 17.35 -2.28 29.98
C PRO A 5 18.62 -2.16 29.13
N ALA A 6 19.78 -2.41 29.73
CA ALA A 6 21.06 -2.39 29.00
C ALA A 6 21.15 -3.45 27.89
N ILE A 7 20.60 -4.65 28.12
CA ILE A 7 20.56 -5.72 27.12
C ILE A 7 19.59 -5.34 26.01
N ALA A 8 18.39 -4.84 26.38
CA ALA A 8 17.40 -4.39 25.41
C ALA A 8 17.93 -3.31 24.47
N ILE A 9 18.63 -2.30 25.02
CA ILE A 9 19.25 -1.23 24.23
C ILE A 9 20.39 -1.77 23.35
N ALA A 10 21.21 -2.70 23.84
CA ALA A 10 22.32 -3.27 23.07
C ALA A 10 21.88 -4.18 21.91
N LEU A 11 20.72 -4.84 22.02
CA LEU A 11 20.18 -5.70 20.97
C LEU A 11 19.86 -4.93 19.68
N ILE A 12 19.46 -3.66 19.78
CA ILE A 12 19.09 -2.83 18.62
C ILE A 12 20.28 -2.59 17.66
N PRO A 13 21.42 -1.98 18.10
CA PRO A 13 22.59 -1.81 17.24
C PRO A 13 23.23 -3.15 16.86
N LEU A 14 23.16 -4.17 17.73
CA LEU A 14 23.63 -5.52 17.40
C LEU A 14 22.85 -6.14 16.24
N SER A 15 21.53 -5.91 16.18
CA SER A 15 20.67 -6.33 15.07
C SER A 15 21.12 -5.72 13.74
N VAL A 16 21.40 -4.41 13.75
CA VAL A 16 21.90 -3.70 12.55
C VAL A 16 23.27 -4.24 12.15
N MET A 17 24.17 -4.45 13.12
CA MET A 17 25.50 -5.00 12.86
C MET A 17 25.40 -6.41 12.26
N LEU A 18 24.50 -7.27 12.77
CA LEU A 18 24.25 -8.60 12.23
C LEU A 18 23.84 -8.52 10.75
N LEU A 19 22.89 -7.66 10.40
CA LEU A 19 22.44 -7.50 9.01
C LEU A 19 23.58 -7.00 8.10
N VAL A 20 24.41 -6.06 8.58
CA VAL A 20 25.59 -5.59 7.83
C VAL A 20 26.60 -6.73 7.62
N VAL A 21 26.83 -7.57 8.64
CA VAL A 21 27.71 -8.74 8.53
C VAL A 21 27.14 -9.73 7.51
N VAL A 22 25.85 -10.01 7.54
CA VAL A 22 25.17 -10.87 6.55
C VAL A 22 25.34 -10.33 5.13
N MET A 23 25.16 -9.03 4.91
CA MET A 23 25.43 -8.40 3.60
C MET A 23 26.89 -8.58 3.17
N GLY A 24 27.83 -8.45 4.11
CA GLY A 24 29.26 -8.71 3.88
C GLY A 24 29.52 -10.17 3.46
N ILE A 25 28.90 -11.13 4.15
CA ILE A 25 29.00 -12.56 3.84
C ILE A 25 28.44 -12.84 2.44
N VAL A 26 27.26 -12.31 2.10
CA VAL A 26 26.66 -12.46 0.77
C VAL A 26 27.60 -11.92 -0.31
N ARG A 27 28.23 -10.77 -0.08
CA ARG A 27 29.20 -10.18 -1.01
C ARG A 27 30.45 -11.05 -1.20
N ILE A 28 30.97 -11.64 -0.12
CA ILE A 28 32.13 -12.55 -0.18
C ILE A 28 31.74 -13.82 -0.94
N ALA A 29 30.59 -14.42 -0.61
CA ALA A 29 30.06 -15.59 -1.30
C ALA A 29 29.85 -15.30 -2.79
N ALA A 30 29.31 -14.14 -3.13
CA ALA A 30 29.08 -13.74 -4.51
C ALA A 30 30.36 -13.63 -5.33
N ARG A 31 31.43 -13.09 -4.74
CA ARG A 31 32.76 -13.06 -5.38
C ARG A 31 33.35 -14.46 -5.54
N ARG A 32 33.11 -15.35 -4.58
CA ARG A 32 33.63 -16.73 -4.60
C ARG A 32 32.89 -17.62 -5.59
N TYR A 33 31.58 -17.46 -5.73
CA TYR A 33 30.71 -18.33 -6.53
C TYR A 33 30.19 -17.67 -7.82
N GLY A 34 30.60 -16.43 -8.12
CA GLY A 34 30.20 -15.71 -9.33
C GLY A 34 28.71 -15.36 -9.38
N TRP A 35 28.08 -15.06 -8.23
CA TRP A 35 26.65 -14.74 -8.18
C TRP A 35 26.34 -13.43 -8.90
N SER A 36 25.29 -13.44 -9.73
CA SER A 36 24.75 -12.24 -10.35
C SER A 36 24.25 -11.23 -9.29
N ALA A 37 24.13 -9.96 -9.68
CA ALA A 37 23.61 -8.92 -8.78
C ALA A 37 22.18 -9.25 -8.29
N GLU A 38 21.37 -9.91 -9.12
CA GLU A 38 20.02 -10.35 -8.76
C GLU A 38 20.04 -11.39 -7.63
N ILE A 39 20.89 -12.42 -7.74
CA ILE A 39 21.03 -13.45 -6.72
C ILE A 39 21.52 -12.83 -5.40
N GLN A 40 22.48 -11.91 -5.47
CA GLN A 40 22.97 -11.19 -4.28
C GLN A 40 21.84 -10.41 -3.60
N ARG A 41 21.06 -9.66 -4.37
CA ARG A 41 19.94 -8.88 -3.86
C ARG A 41 18.90 -9.77 -3.20
N LYS A 42 18.51 -10.88 -3.83
CA LYS A 42 17.52 -11.82 -3.29
C LYS A 42 18.06 -12.59 -2.08
N ALA A 43 19.35 -12.91 -2.02
CA ALA A 43 19.95 -13.51 -0.83
C ALA A 43 19.91 -12.57 0.39
N VAL A 44 20.24 -11.28 0.20
CA VAL A 44 20.10 -10.27 1.26
C VAL A 44 18.64 -10.07 1.65
N HIS A 45 17.74 -10.02 0.68
CA HIS A 45 16.28 -9.93 0.90
C HIS A 45 15.76 -11.09 1.74
N VAL A 46 16.11 -12.34 1.38
CA VAL A 46 15.72 -13.54 2.14
C VAL A 46 16.27 -13.49 3.56
N ALA A 47 17.55 -13.16 3.73
CA ALA A 47 18.15 -13.11 5.07
C ALA A 47 17.52 -12.01 5.94
N THR A 48 17.22 -10.85 5.34
CA THR A 48 16.57 -9.72 6.03
C THR A 48 15.11 -10.05 6.37
N GLY A 49 14.38 -10.71 5.47
CA GLY A 49 13.01 -11.16 5.68
C GLY A 49 12.90 -12.24 6.75
N LEU A 50 13.79 -13.24 6.76
CA LEU A 50 13.86 -14.24 7.83
C LEU A 50 14.21 -13.60 9.18
N TYR A 51 15.12 -12.62 9.19
CA TYR A 51 15.42 -11.85 10.39
C TYR A 51 14.20 -11.06 10.87
N ALA A 52 13.50 -10.37 9.95
CA ALA A 52 12.27 -9.65 10.25
C ALA A 52 11.21 -10.58 10.86
N MET A 53 11.01 -11.76 10.29
CA MET A 53 10.09 -12.77 10.84
C MET A 53 10.45 -13.12 12.28
N SER A 54 11.73 -13.17 12.66
CA SER A 54 12.14 -13.49 14.04
C SER A 54 12.00 -12.35 15.06
N LEU A 55 11.67 -11.12 14.63
CA LEU A 55 11.67 -9.93 15.51
C LEU A 55 10.78 -10.05 16.76
N PRO A 56 9.53 -10.57 16.70
CA PRO A 56 8.68 -10.69 17.88
C PRO A 56 9.30 -11.53 19.00
N TRP A 57 10.21 -12.44 18.67
CA TRP A 57 10.90 -13.31 19.63
C TRP A 57 12.25 -12.76 20.10
N ILE A 58 12.97 -12.04 19.23
CA ILE A 58 14.28 -11.45 19.57
C ILE A 58 14.11 -10.15 20.35
N LEU A 59 13.10 -9.35 20.00
CA LEU A 59 12.81 -8.04 20.56
C LEU A 59 11.42 -8.09 21.22
N PRO A 60 11.33 -8.50 22.51
CA PRO A 60 10.05 -8.80 23.14
C PRO A 60 9.18 -7.56 23.39
N GLU A 61 9.79 -6.36 23.45
CA GLU A 61 9.06 -5.13 23.70
C GLU A 61 8.82 -4.36 22.39
N PRO A 62 7.58 -3.87 22.13
CA PRO A 62 7.25 -3.19 20.86
C PRO A 62 8.15 -2.01 20.52
N TRP A 63 8.54 -1.21 21.53
CA TRP A 63 9.42 -0.05 21.32
C TRP A 63 10.78 -0.45 20.74
N MET A 64 11.28 -1.65 21.03
CA MET A 64 12.56 -2.15 20.52
C MET A 64 12.47 -2.40 19.00
N VAL A 65 11.37 -3.01 18.55
CA VAL A 65 11.11 -3.24 17.12
C VAL A 65 11.00 -1.91 16.38
N TYR A 66 10.16 -0.98 16.86
CA TYR A 66 10.02 0.33 16.22
C TYR A 66 11.34 1.12 16.22
N SER A 67 12.12 1.06 17.29
CA SER A 67 13.44 1.71 17.37
C SER A 67 14.43 1.11 16.36
N LEU A 68 14.43 -0.21 16.18
CA LEU A 68 15.22 -0.88 15.16
C LEU A 68 14.81 -0.44 13.74
N LEU A 69 13.51 -0.37 13.46
CA LEU A 69 13.02 0.06 12.14
C LEU A 69 13.41 1.52 11.84
N VAL A 70 13.27 2.42 12.82
CA VAL A 70 13.72 3.82 12.70
C VAL A 70 15.23 3.88 12.46
N LEU A 71 16.01 3.15 13.24
CA LEU A 71 17.47 3.08 13.06
C LEU A 71 17.85 2.53 11.68
N ALA A 72 17.16 1.50 11.20
CA ALA A 72 17.38 0.95 9.86
C ALA A 72 17.14 2.00 8.77
N VAL A 73 16.05 2.78 8.85
CA VAL A 73 15.79 3.89 7.91
C VAL A 73 16.88 4.96 7.98
N ILE A 74 17.32 5.35 9.18
CA ILE A 74 18.41 6.32 9.37
C ILE A 74 19.69 5.80 8.72
N VAL A 75 20.09 4.55 9.01
CA VAL A 75 21.30 3.94 8.45
C VAL A 75 21.22 3.86 6.92
N MET A 76 20.08 3.43 6.36
CA MET A 76 19.87 3.43 4.90
C MET A 76 19.98 4.84 4.31
N GLY A 77 19.40 5.85 4.97
CA GLY A 77 19.49 7.25 4.57
C GLY A 77 20.92 7.76 4.57
N VAL A 78 21.68 7.49 5.63
CA VAL A 78 23.11 7.85 5.77
C VAL A 78 23.95 7.17 4.69
N LEU A 79 23.74 5.88 4.44
CA LEU A 79 24.48 5.13 3.42
C LEU A 79 24.19 5.61 1.98
N ARG A 80 23.05 6.28 1.77
CA ARG A 80 22.68 6.92 0.48
C ARG A 80 23.23 8.35 0.33
N ILE A 81 23.93 8.90 1.32
CA ILE A 81 24.54 10.24 1.22
C ILE A 81 25.71 10.20 0.22
N PRO A 82 25.72 11.06 -0.83
CA PRO A 82 26.73 11.02 -1.90
C PRO A 82 28.19 11.11 -1.44
N ALA A 83 28.45 11.80 -0.32
CA ALA A 83 29.77 11.95 0.28
C ALA A 83 30.34 10.64 0.86
N LEU A 84 29.47 9.76 1.36
CA LEU A 84 29.83 8.42 1.87
C LEU A 84 29.76 7.34 0.78
N ALA A 85 29.03 7.61 -0.30
CA ALA A 85 28.83 6.68 -1.42
C ALA A 85 30.08 6.53 -2.31
N LYS A 86 30.98 7.52 -2.35
CA LYS A 86 32.09 7.57 -3.33
C LYS A 86 33.38 6.80 -2.97
N GLY A 87 33.41 5.95 -1.93
CA GLY A 87 34.65 5.24 -1.60
C GLY A 87 34.59 4.08 -0.61
N GLY A 88 33.40 3.56 -0.25
CA GLY A 88 33.27 2.54 0.80
C GLY A 88 32.12 1.55 0.58
N ILE A 89 31.64 0.93 1.67
CA ILE A 89 30.54 -0.07 1.69
C ILE A 89 29.29 0.40 0.92
N GLY A 90 29.05 1.71 0.79
CA GLY A 90 28.01 2.30 -0.06
C GLY A 90 28.10 1.95 -1.55
N SER A 91 29.29 1.60 -2.08
CA SER A 91 29.47 1.15 -3.46
C SER A 91 28.84 -0.24 -3.72
N ALA A 92 28.62 -1.06 -2.67
CA ALA A 92 27.91 -2.33 -2.78
C ALA A 92 26.39 -2.13 -2.97
N LEU A 93 25.88 -0.97 -2.54
CA LEU A 93 24.48 -0.56 -2.74
C LEU A 93 24.27 0.23 -4.05
N HIS A 94 25.34 0.78 -4.64
CA HIS A 94 25.29 1.61 -5.85
C HIS A 94 25.69 0.88 -7.14
N GLY A 95 25.99 -0.42 -7.07
CA GLY A 95 26.30 -1.25 -8.25
C GLY A 95 25.09 -1.62 -9.12
N VAL A 96 23.89 -1.22 -8.72
CA VAL A 96 22.67 -1.34 -9.52
C VAL A 96 22.07 0.06 -9.63
N GLU A 97 21.75 0.44 -10.86
CA GLU A 97 21.28 1.75 -11.26
C GLU A 97 20.20 2.33 -10.32
N ARG A 98 20.30 3.65 -10.11
CA ARG A 98 19.30 4.58 -9.56
C ARG A 98 17.95 3.97 -9.08
N SER A 99 17.63 4.27 -7.82
CA SER A 99 16.26 4.60 -7.36
C SER A 99 15.24 3.47 -7.09
N SER A 100 15.60 2.37 -6.45
CA SER A 100 14.57 1.53 -5.80
C SER A 100 14.26 2.03 -4.39
N TRP A 101 12.99 2.33 -4.13
CA TRP A 101 12.48 2.58 -2.77
C TRP A 101 12.26 1.25 -2.02
N GLY A 102 12.55 0.11 -2.65
CA GLY A 102 12.23 -1.23 -2.15
C GLY A 102 12.73 -1.53 -0.74
N ASP A 103 13.93 -1.12 -0.35
CA ASP A 103 14.44 -1.38 1.02
C ASP A 103 13.66 -0.59 2.07
N VAL A 104 13.30 0.66 1.76
CA VAL A 104 12.48 1.50 2.63
C VAL A 104 11.05 0.97 2.69
N MET A 105 10.52 0.51 1.55
CA MET A 105 9.21 -0.14 1.46
C MET A 105 9.14 -1.44 2.28
N LEU A 106 10.22 -2.24 2.28
CA LEU A 106 10.34 -3.44 3.12
C LEU A 106 10.29 -3.08 4.61
N VAL A 107 11.07 -2.08 5.06
CA VAL A 107 11.06 -1.65 6.47
C VAL A 107 9.70 -1.10 6.87
N ALA A 108 9.05 -0.33 5.99
CA ALA A 108 7.69 0.14 6.20
C ALA A 108 6.70 -1.03 6.30
N ALA A 109 6.83 -2.04 5.45
CA ALA A 109 5.98 -3.24 5.48
C ALA A 109 6.14 -3.99 6.81
N VAL A 110 7.37 -4.25 7.26
CA VAL A 110 7.64 -4.90 8.55
C VAL A 110 6.97 -4.14 9.70
N GLY A 111 7.06 -2.80 9.71
CA GLY A 111 6.40 -1.95 10.71
C GLY A 111 4.87 -2.05 10.67
N THR A 112 4.28 -1.96 9.47
CA THR A 112 2.82 -2.10 9.27
C THR A 112 2.33 -3.48 9.73
N LEU A 113 3.00 -4.56 9.30
CA LEU A 113 2.66 -5.92 9.67
C LEU A 113 2.78 -6.16 11.17
N TYR A 114 3.84 -5.64 11.80
CA TYR A 114 4.04 -5.75 13.25
C TYR A 114 2.92 -5.02 14.01
N PHE A 115 2.57 -3.81 13.60
CA PHE A 115 1.50 -3.02 14.21
C PHE A 115 0.14 -3.73 14.11
N PHE A 116 -0.29 -4.12 12.91
CA PHE A 116 -1.61 -4.73 12.68
C PHE A 116 -1.73 -6.18 13.16
N SER A 117 -0.61 -6.89 13.38
CA SER A 117 -0.61 -8.21 14.03
C SER A 117 -0.70 -8.15 15.55
N GLY A 118 -0.98 -6.98 16.13
CA GLY A 118 -1.00 -6.77 17.58
C GLY A 118 0.40 -6.90 18.18
N ASN A 119 1.38 -6.25 17.57
CA ASN A 119 2.81 -6.34 17.92
C ASN A 119 3.35 -7.79 17.86
N GLY A 120 2.93 -8.55 16.84
CA GLY A 120 3.34 -9.93 16.61
C GLY A 120 2.57 -10.99 17.41
N SER A 121 1.53 -10.61 18.16
CA SER A 121 0.71 -11.56 18.93
C SER A 121 -0.13 -12.48 18.04
N VAL A 122 -0.64 -11.98 16.91
CA VAL A 122 -1.37 -12.77 15.92
C VAL A 122 -0.39 -13.28 14.86
N ALA A 123 0.19 -14.46 15.11
CA ALA A 123 1.30 -15.01 14.32
C ALA A 123 1.01 -15.10 12.81
N VAL A 124 -0.19 -15.54 12.40
CA VAL A 124 -0.54 -15.65 10.98
C VAL A 124 -0.52 -14.30 10.25
N LEU A 125 -0.94 -13.21 10.92
CA LEU A 125 -0.96 -11.86 10.35
C LEU A 125 0.44 -11.26 10.19
N TYR A 126 1.42 -11.75 10.95
CA TYR A 126 2.81 -11.30 10.83
C TYR A 126 3.63 -12.19 9.90
N LEU A 127 3.61 -13.50 10.16
CA LEU A 127 4.51 -14.46 9.51
C LEU A 127 4.13 -14.76 8.07
N LEU A 128 2.84 -14.94 7.75
CA LEU A 128 2.44 -15.29 6.38
C LEU A 128 2.77 -14.17 5.38
N PRO A 129 2.39 -12.89 5.62
CA PRO A 129 2.79 -11.79 4.75
C PRO A 129 4.30 -11.67 4.53
N LEU A 130 5.09 -11.80 5.61
CA LEU A 130 6.55 -11.75 5.51
C LEU A 130 7.13 -12.95 4.77
N ALA A 131 6.59 -14.15 5.00
CA ALA A 131 7.01 -15.36 4.29
C ALA A 131 6.74 -15.24 2.78
N VAL A 132 5.57 -14.73 2.39
CA VAL A 132 5.23 -14.47 0.98
C VAL A 132 6.20 -13.47 0.37
N LEU A 133 6.42 -12.33 1.04
CA LEU A 133 7.38 -11.32 0.58
C LEU A 133 8.81 -11.86 0.48
N THR A 134 9.23 -12.72 1.40
CA THR A 134 10.60 -13.20 1.50
C THR A 134 10.87 -14.34 0.52
N LEU A 135 10.00 -15.34 0.52
CA LEU A 135 10.23 -16.62 -0.14
C LEU A 135 9.60 -16.66 -1.53
N SER A 136 8.36 -16.21 -1.70
CA SER A 136 7.69 -16.21 -3.01
C SER A 136 8.39 -15.27 -3.99
N ASP A 137 8.75 -14.06 -3.54
CA ASP A 137 9.48 -13.07 -4.34
C ASP A 137 10.88 -13.58 -4.76
N ALA A 138 11.63 -14.18 -3.83
CA ALA A 138 12.93 -14.75 -4.14
C ALA A 138 12.83 -15.93 -5.11
N ALA A 139 11.87 -16.84 -4.88
CA ALA A 139 11.63 -17.98 -5.76
C ALA A 139 11.21 -17.53 -7.17
N ALA A 140 10.32 -16.54 -7.28
CA ALA A 140 9.88 -15.97 -8.53
C ALA A 140 11.03 -15.34 -9.32
N ALA A 141 11.93 -14.61 -8.65
CA ALA A 141 13.08 -13.99 -9.29
C ALA A 141 14.13 -15.02 -9.77
N VAL A 142 14.42 -16.05 -8.97
CA VAL A 142 15.31 -17.14 -9.39
C VAL A 142 14.71 -17.92 -10.56
N ALA A 143 13.42 -18.23 -10.50
CA ALA A 143 12.74 -18.92 -11.59
C ALA A 143 12.65 -18.06 -12.86
N GLY A 144 12.32 -16.79 -12.72
CA GLY A 144 12.18 -15.87 -13.85
C GLY A 144 13.51 -15.56 -14.54
N SER A 145 14.60 -15.42 -13.77
CA SER A 145 15.93 -15.20 -14.35
C SER A 145 16.56 -16.47 -14.94
N GLY A 146 16.26 -17.64 -14.39
CA GLY A 146 16.81 -18.92 -14.86
C GLY A 146 16.01 -19.61 -15.96
N TYR A 147 14.68 -19.57 -15.89
CA TYR A 147 13.75 -20.32 -16.74
C TYR A 147 12.77 -19.45 -17.52
N GLY A 148 12.77 -18.13 -17.32
CA GLY A 148 11.84 -17.21 -17.98
C GLY A 148 12.01 -17.23 -19.50
N ARG A 149 10.98 -17.69 -20.22
CA ARG A 149 10.90 -17.63 -21.69
C ARG A 149 9.85 -16.62 -22.13
N LEU A 150 8.75 -16.53 -21.39
CA LEU A 150 7.64 -15.64 -21.68
C LEU A 150 7.75 -14.36 -20.86
N VAL A 151 8.52 -13.41 -21.38
CA VAL A 151 8.79 -12.13 -20.73
C VAL A 151 7.80 -11.06 -21.18
N TYR A 152 7.33 -10.24 -20.25
CA TYR A 152 6.53 -9.05 -20.49
C TYR A 152 7.18 -7.82 -19.85
N THR A 153 6.99 -6.67 -20.50
CA THR A 153 7.55 -5.40 -20.03
C THR A 153 6.60 -4.74 -19.03
N ILE A 154 7.15 -4.32 -17.90
CA ILE A 154 6.53 -3.43 -16.92
C ILE A 154 7.24 -2.08 -16.93
N GLU A 155 6.72 -1.11 -16.19
CA GLU A 155 7.27 0.25 -16.17
C GLU A 155 8.77 0.31 -15.80
N ASP A 156 9.21 -0.54 -14.86
CA ASP A 156 10.61 -0.59 -14.37
C ASP A 156 11.38 -1.83 -14.83
N GLY A 157 11.02 -2.45 -15.96
CA GLY A 157 11.83 -3.51 -16.57
C GLY A 157 11.01 -4.68 -17.10
N GLN A 158 11.53 -5.90 -16.89
CA GLN A 158 10.99 -7.12 -17.46
C GLN A 158 10.63 -8.12 -16.37
N LYS A 159 9.45 -8.72 -16.50
CA LYS A 159 8.97 -9.83 -15.66
C LYS A 159 8.60 -11.02 -16.54
N SER A 160 8.55 -12.21 -15.96
CA SER A 160 8.26 -13.44 -16.71
C SER A 160 7.00 -14.12 -16.18
N ILE A 161 6.24 -14.74 -17.07
CA ILE A 161 5.06 -15.53 -16.68
C ILE A 161 5.47 -16.70 -15.80
N GLU A 162 6.62 -17.32 -16.07
CA GLU A 162 7.18 -18.40 -15.26
C GLU A 162 7.48 -17.92 -13.84
N GLY A 163 8.07 -16.74 -13.67
CA GLY A 163 8.29 -16.11 -12.37
C GLY A 163 6.98 -15.88 -11.61
N SER A 164 5.97 -15.31 -12.26
CA SER A 164 4.65 -15.09 -11.64
C SER A 164 3.94 -16.41 -11.27
N LEU A 165 4.08 -17.46 -12.08
CA LEU A 165 3.53 -18.79 -11.75
C LEU A 165 4.23 -19.39 -10.52
N VAL A 166 5.56 -19.26 -10.43
CA VAL A 166 6.30 -19.71 -9.24
C VAL A 166 5.91 -18.88 -8.01
N PHE A 167 5.76 -17.56 -8.16
CA PHE A 167 5.25 -16.70 -7.09
C PHE A 167 3.90 -17.20 -6.58
N PHE A 168 2.95 -17.46 -7.50
CA PHE A 168 1.63 -17.97 -7.19
C PHE A 168 1.70 -19.29 -6.42
N MET A 169 2.43 -20.28 -6.94
CA MET A 169 2.50 -21.62 -6.35
C MET A 169 3.14 -21.61 -4.96
N VAL A 170 4.25 -20.88 -4.80
CA VAL A 170 4.93 -20.75 -3.50
C VAL A 170 4.05 -20.01 -2.50
N THR A 171 3.40 -18.92 -2.92
CA THR A 171 2.46 -18.17 -2.07
C THR A 171 1.28 -19.04 -1.64
N TRP A 172 0.73 -19.84 -2.56
CA TRP A 172 -0.38 -20.73 -2.26
C TRP A 172 0.00 -21.79 -1.21
N ILE A 173 1.18 -22.41 -1.36
CA ILE A 173 1.70 -23.40 -0.40
C ILE A 173 1.96 -22.74 0.96
N LEU A 174 2.59 -21.55 1.00
CA LEU A 174 2.85 -20.83 2.23
C LEU A 174 1.54 -20.42 2.94
N ALA A 175 0.56 -19.92 2.19
CA ALA A 175 -0.75 -19.57 2.72
C ALA A 175 -1.49 -20.78 3.28
N MET A 176 -1.49 -21.91 2.56
CA MET A 176 -2.01 -23.20 3.05
C MET A 176 -1.41 -23.58 4.40
N ILE A 177 -0.07 -23.63 4.46
CA ILE A 177 0.66 -24.05 5.66
C ILE A 177 0.38 -23.09 6.82
N ALA A 178 0.49 -21.78 6.59
CA ALA A 178 0.31 -20.79 7.64
C ALA A 178 -1.13 -20.74 8.15
N LEU A 179 -2.13 -20.80 7.28
CA LEU A 179 -3.53 -20.81 7.69
C LEU A 179 -3.88 -22.09 8.47
N LEU A 180 -3.35 -23.25 8.08
CA LEU A 180 -3.61 -24.51 8.80
C LEU A 180 -2.89 -24.62 10.14
N LEU A 181 -1.70 -24.02 10.28
CA LEU A 181 -0.85 -24.18 11.46
C LEU A 181 -0.90 -23.00 12.45
N LEU A 182 -1.23 -21.80 11.98
CA LEU A 182 -1.13 -20.56 12.75
C LEU A 182 -2.49 -19.85 12.93
N SER A 183 -3.59 -20.46 12.51
CA SER A 183 -4.93 -19.88 12.63
C SER A 183 -6.02 -20.95 12.76
N ASP A 184 -7.22 -20.52 13.18
CA ASP A 184 -8.39 -21.38 13.36
C ASP A 184 -9.35 -21.38 12.15
N VAL A 185 -8.87 -20.94 10.97
CA VAL A 185 -9.69 -20.84 9.76
C VAL A 185 -10.26 -22.23 9.38
N PRO A 186 -11.56 -22.34 9.10
CA PRO A 186 -12.17 -23.60 8.68
C PRO A 186 -11.46 -24.19 7.46
N ARG A 187 -11.11 -25.48 7.51
CA ARG A 187 -10.33 -26.16 6.45
C ARG A 187 -10.85 -25.95 5.03
N VAL A 188 -12.18 -25.88 4.87
CA VAL A 188 -12.84 -25.62 3.59
C VAL A 188 -12.54 -24.19 3.10
N SER A 189 -12.58 -23.21 4.00
CA SER A 189 -12.23 -21.81 3.70
C SER A 189 -10.73 -21.62 3.45
N VAL A 190 -9.85 -22.42 4.08
CA VAL A 190 -8.39 -22.34 3.86
C VAL A 190 -8.04 -22.52 2.38
N VAL A 191 -8.68 -23.46 1.67
CA VAL A 191 -8.44 -23.69 0.23
C VAL A 191 -8.77 -22.45 -0.58
N MET A 192 -9.95 -21.89 -0.39
CA MET A 192 -10.37 -20.72 -1.15
C MET A 192 -9.52 -19.48 -0.80
N LEU A 193 -9.33 -19.22 0.49
CA LEU A 193 -8.59 -18.05 0.97
C LEU A 193 -7.12 -18.08 0.51
N SER A 194 -6.46 -19.23 0.58
CA SER A 194 -5.07 -19.36 0.12
C SER A 194 -4.91 -19.14 -1.38
N VAL A 195 -5.85 -19.62 -2.20
CA VAL A 195 -5.85 -19.36 -3.65
C VAL A 195 -6.07 -17.88 -3.94
N MET A 196 -6.98 -17.23 -3.20
CA MET A 196 -7.22 -15.80 -3.33
C MET A 196 -5.97 -14.99 -2.95
N ILE A 197 -5.31 -15.33 -1.84
CA ILE A 197 -4.05 -14.72 -1.40
C ILE A 197 -2.97 -14.87 -2.50
N ALA A 198 -2.83 -16.08 -3.05
CA ALA A 198 -1.87 -16.34 -4.12
C ALA A 198 -2.18 -15.55 -5.39
N ALA A 199 -3.44 -15.56 -5.85
CA ALA A 199 -3.87 -14.84 -7.04
C ALA A 199 -3.67 -13.32 -6.89
N PHE A 200 -4.14 -12.76 -5.77
CA PHE A 200 -4.03 -11.33 -5.50
C PHE A 200 -2.58 -10.89 -5.33
N GLY A 201 -1.79 -11.63 -4.54
CA GLY A 201 -0.36 -11.36 -4.37
C GLY A 201 0.41 -11.41 -5.68
N THR A 202 0.07 -12.36 -6.58
CA THR A 202 0.68 -12.45 -7.91
C THR A 202 0.32 -11.25 -8.79
N VAL A 203 -0.93 -10.76 -8.73
CA VAL A 203 -1.33 -9.55 -9.46
C VAL A 203 -0.57 -8.33 -8.94
N ILE A 204 -0.49 -8.14 -7.62
CA ILE A 204 0.28 -7.03 -7.04
C ILE A 204 1.76 -7.14 -7.42
N GLU A 205 2.37 -8.32 -7.28
CA GLU A 205 3.76 -8.53 -7.69
C GLU A 205 3.93 -8.14 -9.16
N ALA A 206 3.10 -8.69 -10.05
CA ALA A 206 3.22 -8.47 -11.49
C ALA A 206 3.02 -7.00 -11.91
N ASP A 207 2.23 -6.22 -11.15
CA ASP A 207 1.85 -4.84 -11.46
C ASP A 207 2.47 -3.77 -10.54
N SER A 208 3.34 -4.15 -9.62
CA SER A 208 4.07 -3.18 -8.80
C SER A 208 5.25 -2.56 -9.56
N TRP A 209 5.53 -1.30 -9.25
CA TRP A 209 6.63 -0.53 -9.80
C TRP A 209 7.54 -0.02 -8.66
N ARG A 210 8.76 0.42 -8.95
CA ARG A 210 9.70 1.13 -8.06
C ARG A 210 10.01 0.46 -6.71
N GLY A 211 9.79 -0.85 -6.61
CA GLY A 211 9.94 -1.61 -5.36
C GLY A 211 8.74 -1.50 -4.41
N PHE A 212 7.59 -1.01 -4.88
CA PHE A 212 6.35 -0.94 -4.10
C PHE A 212 5.73 -2.32 -3.83
N ASP A 213 6.09 -3.35 -4.59
CA ASP A 213 5.77 -4.76 -4.29
C ASP A 213 6.22 -5.14 -2.89
N ASN A 214 7.38 -4.64 -2.45
CA ASN A 214 7.88 -4.86 -1.09
C ASN A 214 6.98 -4.32 0.02
N TYR A 215 6.02 -3.47 -0.30
CA TYR A 215 5.00 -2.98 0.64
C TYR A 215 3.60 -3.51 0.32
N PHE A 216 3.14 -3.40 -0.92
CA PHE A 216 1.75 -3.73 -1.27
C PHE A 216 1.46 -5.23 -1.21
N VAL A 217 2.43 -6.09 -1.57
CA VAL A 217 2.24 -7.56 -1.47
C VAL A 217 1.99 -7.96 -0.02
N PRO A 218 2.92 -7.76 0.94
CA PRO A 218 2.71 -8.20 2.31
C PRO A 218 1.51 -7.51 2.97
N VAL A 219 1.31 -6.21 2.76
CA VAL A 219 0.19 -5.49 3.37
C VAL A 219 -1.15 -5.94 2.79
N GLY A 220 -1.21 -6.24 1.49
CA GLY A 220 -2.37 -6.84 0.86
C GLY A 220 -2.71 -8.22 1.44
N VAL A 221 -1.70 -9.08 1.62
CA VAL A 221 -1.87 -10.41 2.25
C VAL A 221 -2.37 -10.26 3.70
N LEU A 222 -1.76 -9.37 4.49
CA LEU A 222 -2.17 -9.08 5.87
C LEU A 222 -3.67 -8.78 5.93
N PHE A 223 -4.13 -7.83 5.14
CA PHE A 223 -5.52 -7.38 5.23
C PHE A 223 -6.52 -8.38 4.67
N LEU A 224 -6.17 -9.12 3.62
CA LEU A 224 -7.01 -10.22 3.15
C LEU A 224 -7.20 -11.30 4.24
N VAL A 225 -6.13 -11.65 4.96
CA VAL A 225 -6.24 -12.61 6.06
C VAL A 225 -7.03 -12.02 7.22
N ALA A 226 -6.69 -10.80 7.67
CA ALA A 226 -7.30 -10.17 8.83
C ALA A 226 -8.82 -9.99 8.68
N VAL A 227 -9.31 -9.70 7.48
CA VAL A 227 -10.74 -9.43 7.24
C VAL A 227 -11.50 -10.68 6.85
N HIS A 228 -10.86 -11.65 6.19
CA HIS A 228 -11.56 -12.81 5.63
C HIS A 228 -11.24 -14.15 6.29
N MET A 229 -10.50 -14.18 7.40
CA MET A 229 -10.22 -15.42 8.14
C MET A 229 -11.51 -16.12 8.63
N ASP A 230 -12.54 -15.34 8.98
CA ASP A 230 -13.83 -15.86 9.44
C ASP A 230 -14.88 -15.99 8.31
N SER A 231 -14.51 -15.65 7.07
CA SER A 231 -15.45 -15.69 5.94
C SER A 231 -15.80 -17.13 5.53
N GLY A 232 -17.08 -17.35 5.23
CA GLY A 232 -17.55 -18.60 4.67
C GLY A 232 -17.04 -18.83 3.25
N PRO A 233 -17.04 -20.08 2.75
CA PRO A 233 -16.56 -20.38 1.40
C PRO A 233 -17.38 -19.68 0.31
N VAL A 234 -18.68 -19.46 0.53
CA VAL A 234 -19.55 -18.74 -0.42
C VAL A 234 -19.13 -17.28 -0.55
N ASP A 235 -18.88 -16.60 0.57
CA ASP A 235 -18.47 -15.19 0.56
C ASP A 235 -17.12 -15.01 -0.13
N LEU A 236 -16.18 -15.92 0.12
CA LEU A 236 -14.88 -15.94 -0.56
C LEU A 236 -15.02 -16.16 -2.07
N ILE A 237 -15.91 -17.05 -2.51
CA ILE A 237 -16.20 -17.26 -3.94
C ILE A 237 -16.79 -15.99 -4.56
N LEU A 238 -17.77 -15.36 -3.90
CA LEU A 238 -18.38 -14.12 -4.40
C LEU A 238 -17.36 -12.99 -4.51
N LEU A 239 -16.47 -12.86 -3.52
CA LEU A 239 -15.39 -11.89 -3.53
C LEU A 239 -14.39 -12.16 -4.67
N ALA A 240 -14.01 -13.42 -4.89
CA ALA A 240 -13.13 -13.81 -5.99
C ALA A 240 -13.77 -13.56 -7.37
N LEU A 241 -15.04 -13.91 -7.53
CA LEU A 241 -15.78 -13.64 -8.77
C LEU A 241 -15.93 -12.14 -9.03
N GLY A 242 -16.19 -11.35 -7.98
CA GLY A 242 -16.24 -9.89 -8.06
C GLY A 242 -14.90 -9.30 -8.52
N PHE A 243 -13.78 -9.78 -7.95
CA PHE A 243 -12.44 -9.38 -8.39
C PHE A 243 -12.20 -9.67 -9.87
N LEU A 244 -12.47 -10.90 -10.30
CA LEU A 244 -12.26 -11.34 -11.68
C LEU A 244 -13.16 -10.55 -12.65
N ALA A 245 -14.40 -10.26 -12.27
CA ALA A 245 -15.32 -9.47 -13.07
C ALA A 245 -14.81 -8.04 -13.27
N VAL A 246 -14.36 -7.37 -12.21
CA VAL A 246 -13.80 -6.00 -12.30
C VAL A 246 -12.49 -6.00 -13.08
N LEU A 247 -11.63 -7.00 -12.87
CA LEU A 247 -10.37 -7.15 -13.62
C LEU A 247 -10.64 -7.30 -15.12
N CYS A 248 -11.58 -8.18 -15.49
CA CYS A 248 -11.98 -8.38 -16.88
C CYS A 248 -12.55 -7.10 -17.48
N LEU A 249 -13.48 -6.44 -16.77
CA LEU A 249 -14.12 -5.21 -17.22
C LEU A 249 -13.12 -4.09 -17.47
N LEU A 250 -12.21 -3.82 -16.52
CA LEU A 250 -11.21 -2.76 -16.68
C LEU A 250 -10.13 -3.10 -17.72
N ASN A 251 -9.76 -4.38 -17.86
CA ASN A 251 -8.79 -4.78 -18.88
C ASN A 251 -9.36 -4.72 -20.30
N VAL A 252 -10.65 -5.05 -20.48
CA VAL A 252 -11.34 -4.99 -21.78
C VAL A 252 -11.73 -3.55 -22.15
N TYR A 253 -12.38 -2.83 -21.23
CA TYR A 253 -13.00 -1.54 -21.54
C TYR A 253 -12.23 -0.33 -21.01
N GLY A 254 -11.28 -0.50 -20.08
CA GLY A 254 -10.56 0.62 -19.46
C GLY A 254 -9.72 1.43 -20.46
N GLY A 255 -9.16 0.79 -21.49
CA GLY A 255 -8.49 1.48 -22.58
C GLY A 255 -9.45 2.32 -23.43
N ALA A 256 -10.55 1.72 -23.88
CA ALA A 256 -11.51 2.39 -24.77
C ALA A 256 -12.30 3.51 -24.07
N LEU A 257 -12.75 3.27 -22.84
CA LEU A 257 -13.60 4.22 -22.10
C LEU A 257 -12.79 5.26 -21.33
N LEU A 258 -11.66 4.86 -20.74
CA LEU A 258 -10.90 5.67 -19.78
C LEU A 258 -9.47 5.97 -20.24
N GLY A 259 -9.01 5.43 -21.39
CA GLY A 259 -7.64 5.56 -21.90
C GLY A 259 -6.59 5.18 -20.88
N LEU A 260 -6.88 4.14 -20.12
CA LEU A 260 -5.92 3.50 -19.23
C LEU A 260 -5.01 2.59 -20.05
N SER A 261 -3.74 2.52 -19.66
CA SER A 261 -2.89 1.40 -20.07
C SER A 261 -3.40 0.11 -19.43
N LYS A 262 -3.06 -1.06 -20.00
CA LYS A 262 -3.41 -2.36 -19.40
C LYS A 262 -2.83 -2.50 -18.00
N HIS A 263 -1.59 -2.07 -17.79
CA HIS A 263 -0.93 -2.07 -16.50
C HIS A 263 -1.69 -1.22 -15.47
N THR A 264 -2.02 0.02 -15.82
CA THR A 264 -2.80 0.92 -14.96
C THR A 264 -4.17 0.35 -14.62
N ALA A 265 -4.86 -0.25 -15.60
CA ALA A 265 -6.16 -0.86 -15.39
C ALA A 265 -6.08 -1.97 -14.32
N ARG A 266 -5.09 -2.86 -14.42
CA ARG A 266 -4.87 -3.92 -13.42
C ARG A 266 -4.50 -3.36 -12.04
N ALA A 267 -3.63 -2.34 -11.99
CA ALA A 267 -3.24 -1.70 -10.74
C ALA A 267 -4.45 -1.01 -10.04
N TYR A 268 -5.33 -0.37 -10.82
CA TYR A 268 -6.57 0.22 -10.29
C TYR A 268 -7.54 -0.85 -9.80
N THR A 269 -7.67 -1.97 -10.53
CA THR A 269 -8.45 -3.12 -10.06
C THR A 269 -7.91 -3.64 -8.73
N ALA A 270 -6.60 -3.86 -8.61
CA ALA A 270 -5.99 -4.39 -7.39
C ALA A 270 -6.21 -3.46 -6.19
N ALA A 271 -6.05 -2.15 -6.36
CA ALA A 271 -6.30 -1.19 -5.30
C ALA A 271 -7.78 -1.10 -4.90
N LEU A 272 -8.69 -1.04 -5.87
CA LEU A 272 -10.13 -1.02 -5.59
C LEU A 272 -10.60 -2.32 -4.94
N PHE A 273 -10.07 -3.46 -5.38
CA PHE A 273 -10.33 -4.74 -4.75
C PHE A 273 -9.86 -4.76 -3.30
N LEU A 274 -8.65 -4.32 -3.01
CA LEU A 274 -8.15 -4.28 -1.64
C LEU A 274 -9.00 -3.36 -0.76
N ILE A 275 -9.35 -2.16 -1.25
CA ILE A 275 -10.24 -1.24 -0.54
C ILE A 275 -11.60 -1.91 -0.29
N GLY A 276 -12.17 -2.59 -1.29
CA GLY A 276 -13.46 -3.28 -1.18
C GLY A 276 -13.45 -4.53 -0.33
N ALA A 277 -12.34 -5.26 -0.29
CA ALA A 277 -12.14 -6.44 0.54
C ALA A 277 -12.00 -6.04 2.02
N VAL A 278 -11.36 -4.90 2.30
CA VAL A 278 -11.13 -4.42 3.67
C VAL A 278 -12.31 -3.62 4.21
N THR A 279 -13.05 -2.94 3.34
CA THR A 279 -14.17 -2.08 3.71
C THR A 279 -15.48 -2.66 3.18
N THR A 280 -16.55 -1.86 3.14
CA THR A 280 -17.82 -2.25 2.51
C THR A 280 -17.91 -1.67 1.09
N LEU A 281 -18.70 -2.30 0.20
CA LEU A 281 -18.89 -1.85 -1.18
C LEU A 281 -19.20 -0.34 -1.32
N PRO A 282 -20.05 0.30 -0.48
CA PRO A 282 -20.28 1.74 -0.56
C PRO A 282 -19.02 2.59 -0.36
N ASN A 283 -18.08 2.15 0.47
CA ASN A 283 -16.82 2.87 0.73
C ASN A 283 -15.84 2.83 -0.46
N MET A 284 -16.12 2.03 -1.50
CA MET A 284 -15.36 2.06 -2.75
C MET A 284 -15.78 3.20 -3.68
N ILE A 285 -16.98 3.78 -3.51
CA ILE A 285 -17.55 4.76 -4.45
C ILE A 285 -16.65 5.99 -4.58
N LEU A 286 -16.23 6.56 -3.46
CA LEU A 286 -15.43 7.78 -3.41
C LEU A 286 -13.99 7.59 -3.91
N PRO A 287 -13.23 6.56 -3.49
CA PRO A 287 -11.90 6.30 -4.06
C PRO A 287 -11.96 5.94 -5.55
N ALA A 288 -12.96 5.16 -6.00
CA ALA A 288 -13.16 4.91 -7.43
C ALA A 288 -13.46 6.21 -8.20
N SER A 289 -14.31 7.08 -7.64
CA SER A 289 -14.61 8.39 -8.22
C SER A 289 -13.36 9.28 -8.30
N ALA A 290 -12.46 9.21 -7.32
CA ALA A 290 -11.20 9.92 -7.32
C ALA A 290 -10.28 9.44 -8.45
N LEU A 291 -10.13 8.11 -8.62
CA LEU A 291 -9.40 7.52 -9.74
C LEU A 291 -10.03 7.88 -11.09
N LEU A 292 -11.36 7.87 -11.22
CA LEU A 292 -12.02 8.26 -12.47
C LEU A 292 -11.82 9.75 -12.77
N THR A 293 -12.01 10.62 -11.78
CA THR A 293 -11.86 12.08 -11.95
C THR A 293 -10.44 12.45 -12.36
N GLN A 294 -9.43 11.77 -11.81
CA GLN A 294 -8.04 11.98 -12.19
C GLN A 294 -7.81 11.65 -13.68
N THR A 295 -8.45 10.60 -14.21
CA THR A 295 -8.27 10.18 -15.61
C THR A 295 -8.74 11.24 -16.60
N TYR A 296 -9.78 11.98 -16.23
CA TYR A 296 -10.27 13.11 -17.00
C TYR A 296 -9.40 14.36 -16.76
N ALA A 297 -9.04 14.65 -15.50
CA ALA A 297 -8.22 15.80 -15.12
C ALA A 297 -6.83 15.80 -15.77
N ARG A 298 -6.17 14.64 -15.90
CA ARG A 298 -4.84 14.55 -16.53
C ARG A 298 -4.87 14.85 -18.04
N ARG A 299 -6.01 14.62 -18.72
CA ARG A 299 -6.18 14.90 -20.15
C ARG A 299 -6.44 16.39 -20.39
N GLN A 300 -7.33 16.95 -19.59
CA GLN A 300 -7.83 18.32 -19.71
C GLN A 300 -6.83 19.36 -19.17
N TYR A 301 -6.07 18.99 -18.13
CA TYR A 301 -5.01 19.80 -17.58
C TYR A 301 -3.78 18.93 -17.35
N PRO A 302 -2.94 18.69 -18.38
CA PRO A 302 -1.73 17.90 -18.24
C PRO A 302 -0.78 18.48 -17.18
N GLY A 303 -0.12 17.61 -16.42
CA GLY A 303 0.94 17.99 -15.48
C GLY A 303 2.32 17.60 -16.00
N ASP A 304 3.33 17.73 -15.16
CA ASP A 304 4.72 17.32 -15.45
C ASP A 304 5.05 15.87 -15.04
N ALA A 305 4.12 15.19 -14.37
CA ALA A 305 4.30 13.83 -13.87
C ALA A 305 4.51 12.85 -15.03
N ARG A 306 5.53 11.99 -14.91
CA ARG A 306 5.81 10.94 -15.90
C ARG A 306 4.71 9.87 -15.94
N HIS A 307 4.20 9.50 -14.76
CA HIS A 307 3.22 8.42 -14.57
C HIS A 307 2.08 8.88 -13.66
N PRO A 308 1.22 9.82 -14.13
CA PRO A 308 0.20 10.47 -13.29
C PRO A 308 -0.80 9.48 -12.67
N ASP A 309 -1.08 8.39 -13.39
CA ASP A 309 -1.93 7.30 -12.93
C ASP A 309 -1.41 6.61 -11.67
N LEU A 310 -0.11 6.31 -11.67
CA LEU A 310 0.55 5.60 -10.58
C LEU A 310 0.84 6.53 -9.40
N ASP A 311 1.14 7.81 -9.66
CA ASP A 311 1.28 8.82 -8.60
C ASP A 311 -0.05 9.03 -7.86
N MET A 312 -1.18 9.05 -8.57
CA MET A 312 -2.50 9.06 -7.92
C MET A 312 -2.72 7.79 -7.10
N LEU A 313 -2.38 6.61 -7.64
CA LEU A 313 -2.57 5.34 -6.95
C LEU A 313 -1.75 5.25 -5.66
N ALA A 314 -0.49 5.67 -5.71
CA ALA A 314 0.38 5.75 -4.54
C ALA A 314 -0.19 6.72 -3.49
N MET A 315 -0.67 7.90 -3.91
CA MET A 315 -1.30 8.84 -2.99
C MET A 315 -2.58 8.26 -2.36
N LEU A 316 -3.41 7.59 -3.15
CA LEU A 316 -4.62 6.93 -2.66
C LEU A 316 -4.25 5.87 -1.61
N ALA A 317 -3.24 5.05 -1.88
CA ALA A 317 -2.77 4.06 -0.92
C ALA A 317 -2.25 4.70 0.38
N VAL A 318 -1.49 5.79 0.30
CA VAL A 318 -1.03 6.55 1.48
C VAL A 318 -2.23 7.09 2.29
N VAL A 319 -3.25 7.62 1.63
CA VAL A 319 -4.49 8.08 2.29
C VAL A 319 -5.23 6.91 2.94
N SER A 320 -5.41 5.80 2.22
CA SER A 320 -6.12 4.61 2.72
C SER A 320 -5.43 4.02 3.94
N PHE A 321 -4.13 3.72 3.86
CA PHE A 321 -3.37 3.17 4.99
C PHE A 321 -3.21 4.17 6.13
N GLY A 322 -3.03 5.46 5.82
CA GLY A 322 -2.93 6.52 6.83
C GLY A 322 -4.17 6.58 7.72
N TRP A 323 -5.37 6.62 7.12
CA TRP A 323 -6.62 6.61 7.89
C TRP A 323 -6.85 5.31 8.64
N LEU A 324 -6.47 4.17 8.06
CA LEU A 324 -6.59 2.88 8.72
C LEU A 324 -5.68 2.80 9.96
N ILE A 325 -4.43 3.27 9.84
CA ILE A 325 -3.49 3.37 10.97
C ILE A 325 -4.04 4.34 12.03
N CYS A 326 -4.53 5.53 11.63
CA CYS A 326 -5.11 6.48 12.58
C CYS A 326 -6.28 5.85 13.36
N GLY A 327 -7.18 5.16 12.66
CA GLY A 327 -8.34 4.54 13.31
C GLY A 327 -7.97 3.45 14.31
N VAL A 328 -7.03 2.58 13.94
CA VAL A 328 -6.57 1.50 14.84
C VAL A 328 -5.71 2.04 15.98
N ALA A 329 -4.78 2.96 15.72
CA ALA A 329 -3.86 3.50 16.73
C ALA A 329 -4.59 4.33 17.79
N LEU A 330 -5.63 5.06 17.40
CA LEU A 330 -6.41 5.90 18.31
C LEU A 330 -7.64 5.17 18.86
N GLY A 331 -7.95 3.96 18.39
CA GLY A 331 -9.11 3.19 18.85
C GLY A 331 -10.47 3.78 18.46
N HIS A 332 -10.51 4.63 17.44
CA HIS A 332 -11.71 5.37 17.04
C HIS A 332 -11.97 5.25 15.53
N VAL A 333 -13.25 5.22 15.15
CA VAL A 333 -13.68 5.05 13.75
C VAL A 333 -13.11 6.15 12.85
N ALA A 334 -12.37 5.74 11.81
CA ALA A 334 -11.75 6.64 10.83
C ALA A 334 -12.40 6.60 9.42
N ILE A 335 -13.25 5.61 9.13
CA ILE A 335 -13.74 5.34 7.77
C ILE A 335 -14.55 6.51 7.17
N SER A 336 -15.31 7.24 8.00
CA SER A 336 -16.06 8.42 7.56
C SER A 336 -15.14 9.55 7.08
N PHE A 337 -14.01 9.74 7.74
CA PHE A 337 -13.02 10.75 7.36
C PHE A 337 -12.16 10.31 6.18
N TYR A 338 -11.90 9.01 6.04
CA TYR A 338 -11.33 8.43 4.83
C TYR A 338 -12.22 8.70 3.60
N GLY A 339 -13.51 8.39 3.69
CA GLY A 339 -14.47 8.68 2.62
C GLY A 339 -14.50 10.18 2.30
N THR A 340 -14.58 11.03 3.32
CA THR A 340 -14.56 12.49 3.16
C THR A 340 -13.28 12.97 2.47
N THR A 341 -12.12 12.40 2.81
CA THR A 341 -10.83 12.70 2.15
C THR A 341 -10.85 12.30 0.67
N CYS A 342 -11.38 11.13 0.33
CA CYS A 342 -11.51 10.71 -1.06
C CYS A 342 -12.45 11.63 -1.85
N GLY A 343 -13.58 12.05 -1.24
CA GLY A 343 -14.48 13.05 -1.80
C GLY A 343 -13.79 14.40 -2.00
N ALA A 344 -12.96 14.82 -1.05
CA ALA A 344 -12.15 16.03 -1.12
C ALA A 344 -11.12 15.97 -2.27
N MET A 345 -10.56 14.80 -2.58
CA MET A 345 -9.70 14.62 -3.75
C MET A 345 -10.49 14.80 -5.06
N VAL A 346 -11.71 14.26 -5.14
CA VAL A 346 -12.61 14.48 -6.29
C VAL A 346 -12.94 15.96 -6.44
N ALA A 347 -13.29 16.64 -5.33
CA ALA A 347 -13.63 18.05 -5.31
C ALA A 347 -12.48 18.94 -5.80
N LEU A 348 -11.23 18.58 -5.49
CA LEU A 348 -10.03 19.28 -5.95
C LEU A 348 -9.72 19.02 -7.43
N LEU A 349 -9.81 17.76 -7.87
CA LEU A 349 -9.47 17.37 -9.23
C LEU A 349 -10.55 17.79 -10.25
N GLY A 350 -11.81 17.87 -9.82
CA GLY A 350 -12.96 18.29 -10.64
C GLY A 350 -12.74 19.59 -11.43
N PRO A 351 -12.41 20.73 -10.81
CA PRO A 351 -12.15 21.98 -11.52
C PRO A 351 -10.93 21.95 -12.46
N LEU A 352 -9.96 21.05 -12.23
CA LEU A 352 -8.84 20.81 -13.15
C LEU A 352 -9.32 20.02 -14.38
N ALA A 353 -10.22 19.08 -14.16
CA ALA A 353 -10.94 18.34 -15.20
C ALA A 353 -11.80 19.24 -16.09
N LEU A 354 -12.12 20.46 -15.65
CA LEU A 354 -12.89 21.45 -16.40
C LEU A 354 -12.01 22.56 -17.00
N ALA A 355 -10.68 22.38 -17.08
CA ALA A 355 -9.75 23.46 -17.45
C ALA A 355 -10.01 24.10 -18.82
N GLU A 356 -10.50 23.35 -19.81
CA GLU A 356 -10.87 23.89 -21.14
C GLU A 356 -12.14 24.76 -21.12
N ARG A 357 -12.95 24.69 -20.06
CA ARG A 357 -14.19 25.45 -19.95
C ARG A 357 -13.93 26.88 -19.49
N PRO A 358 -14.78 27.83 -19.90
CA PRO A 358 -14.68 29.20 -19.39
C PRO A 358 -14.89 29.28 -17.88
N PHE A 359 -14.27 30.28 -17.24
CA PHE A 359 -14.18 30.36 -15.78
C PHE A 359 -15.55 30.32 -15.07
N TRP A 360 -16.57 31.00 -15.58
CA TRP A 360 -17.92 31.00 -14.97
C TRP A 360 -18.57 29.61 -15.03
N GLN A 361 -18.42 28.88 -16.14
CA GLN A 361 -18.89 27.49 -16.22
C GLN A 361 -18.12 26.60 -15.25
N ARG A 362 -16.80 26.81 -15.10
CA ARG A 362 -15.99 26.08 -14.10
C ARG A 362 -16.51 26.33 -12.69
N VAL A 363 -16.82 27.57 -12.33
CA VAL A 363 -17.40 27.92 -11.02
C VAL A 363 -18.73 27.18 -10.81
N SER A 364 -19.68 27.30 -11.75
CA SER A 364 -21.01 26.69 -11.61
C SER A 364 -20.96 25.16 -11.54
N LEU A 365 -20.16 24.52 -12.40
CA LEU A 365 -20.01 23.06 -12.41
C LEU A 365 -19.26 22.56 -11.17
N THR A 366 -18.28 23.33 -10.66
CA THR A 366 -17.59 22.98 -9.41
C THR A 366 -18.53 23.09 -8.21
N ALA A 367 -19.39 24.11 -8.17
CA ALA A 367 -20.41 24.24 -7.13
C ALA A 367 -21.40 23.07 -7.16
N LEU A 368 -21.87 22.69 -8.35
CA LEU A 368 -22.74 21.52 -8.54
C LEU A 368 -22.03 20.22 -8.10
N LEU A 369 -20.77 20.03 -8.49
CA LEU A 369 -19.97 18.87 -8.07
C LEU A 369 -19.84 18.79 -6.54
N VAL A 370 -19.53 19.90 -5.87
CA VAL A 370 -19.42 19.94 -4.40
C VAL A 370 -20.74 19.59 -3.73
N LEU A 371 -21.87 20.09 -4.24
CA LEU A 371 -23.20 19.75 -3.72
C LEU A 371 -23.50 18.25 -3.87
N LEU A 372 -23.26 17.69 -5.06
CA LEU A 372 -23.47 16.26 -5.32
C LEU A 372 -22.55 15.39 -4.45
N LEU A 373 -21.27 15.77 -4.33
CA LEU A 373 -20.33 15.09 -3.44
C LEU A 373 -20.76 15.18 -1.97
N GLY A 374 -21.32 16.30 -1.52
CA GLY A 374 -21.85 16.43 -0.16
C GLY A 374 -22.94 15.40 0.13
N VAL A 375 -23.85 15.18 -0.83
CA VAL A 375 -24.90 14.15 -0.74
C VAL A 375 -24.30 12.75 -0.76
N ILE A 376 -23.38 12.46 -1.71
CA ILE A 376 -22.77 11.13 -1.84
C ILE A 376 -21.94 10.78 -0.61
N VAL A 377 -21.07 11.68 -0.13
CA VAL A 377 -20.23 11.46 1.05
C VAL A 377 -21.11 11.23 2.28
N SER A 378 -22.12 12.07 2.49
CA SER A 378 -23.04 11.91 3.62
C SER A 378 -23.84 10.61 3.51
N GLY A 379 -24.26 10.22 2.30
CA GLY A 379 -24.95 8.96 2.04
C GLY A 379 -24.08 7.72 2.30
N VAL A 380 -22.82 7.73 1.86
CA VAL A 380 -21.86 6.65 2.13
C VAL A 380 -21.60 6.52 3.64
N ILE A 381 -21.35 7.64 4.32
CA ILE A 381 -21.24 7.67 5.79
C ILE A 381 -22.52 7.12 6.43
N ALA A 382 -23.67 7.42 5.82
CA ALA A 382 -24.95 7.05 6.40
C ALA A 382 -25.33 5.57 6.27
N ILE A 383 -24.75 4.88 5.30
CA ILE A 383 -24.99 3.45 5.05
C ILE A 383 -23.98 2.58 5.83
N ASN A 384 -22.89 3.18 6.33
CA ASN A 384 -21.92 2.43 7.13
C ASN A 384 -22.58 1.81 8.39
N PRO A 385 -22.20 0.57 8.73
CA PRO A 385 -22.62 -0.10 9.96
C PRO A 385 -22.42 0.79 11.20
N ALA A 386 -23.29 0.65 12.20
CA ALA A 386 -23.31 1.54 13.35
C ALA A 386 -21.98 1.58 14.11
N ASP A 387 -21.30 0.43 14.22
CA ASP A 387 -19.99 0.23 14.84
C ASP A 387 -18.82 0.89 14.09
N THR A 388 -19.00 1.12 12.78
CA THR A 388 -17.99 1.78 11.92
C THR A 388 -18.43 3.16 11.47
N ARG A 389 -19.46 3.73 12.09
CA ARG A 389 -19.97 5.05 11.73
C ARG A 389 -19.60 6.05 12.79
N TRP A 390 -19.14 7.23 12.36
CA TRP A 390 -18.95 8.31 13.30
C TRP A 390 -20.31 8.79 13.85
N HIS A 391 -20.47 8.74 15.19
CA HIS A 391 -21.65 9.22 15.87
C HIS A 391 -21.53 10.73 16.13
N GLY A 392 -22.08 11.54 15.23
CA GLY A 392 -22.10 13.01 15.36
C GLY A 392 -22.55 13.70 14.07
N ASN A 393 -22.86 15.00 14.17
CA ASN A 393 -23.18 15.79 12.98
C ASN A 393 -21.90 16.10 12.20
N THR A 394 -21.64 15.33 11.14
CA THR A 394 -20.47 15.48 10.27
C THR A 394 -20.72 16.39 9.07
N VAL A 395 -21.93 16.91 8.88
CA VAL A 395 -22.32 17.65 7.66
C VAL A 395 -21.43 18.88 7.45
N ALA A 396 -21.21 19.68 8.49
CA ALA A 396 -20.36 20.87 8.39
C ALA A 396 -18.91 20.49 8.01
N ILE A 397 -18.38 19.41 8.61
CA ILE A 397 -17.03 18.92 8.31
C ILE A 397 -16.93 18.47 6.86
N VAL A 398 -17.93 17.71 6.36
CA VAL A 398 -17.99 17.28 4.97
C VAL A 398 -18.02 18.49 4.03
N VAL A 399 -18.89 19.47 4.29
CA VAL A 399 -18.99 20.67 3.45
C VAL A 399 -17.66 21.43 3.38
N VAL A 400 -17.03 21.72 4.52
CA VAL A 400 -15.75 22.45 4.54
C VAL A 400 -14.64 21.63 3.86
N SER A 401 -14.63 20.31 4.09
CA SER A 401 -13.65 19.39 3.48
C SER A 401 -13.78 19.27 1.96
N LEU A 402 -14.96 19.56 1.39
CA LEU A 402 -15.17 19.57 -0.05
C LEU A 402 -14.93 20.95 -0.67
N VAL A 403 -15.39 22.01 -0.01
CA VAL A 403 -15.30 23.40 -0.51
C VAL A 403 -13.85 23.86 -0.58
N VAL A 404 -13.05 23.64 0.48
CA VAL A 404 -11.67 24.16 0.53
C VAL A 404 -10.80 23.57 -0.60
N PRO A 405 -10.76 22.25 -0.83
CA PRO A 405 -9.99 21.67 -1.94
C PRO A 405 -10.54 22.04 -3.31
N ALA A 406 -11.87 22.17 -3.46
CA ALA A 406 -12.49 22.64 -4.70
C ALA A 406 -12.05 24.07 -5.07
N LEU A 407 -12.05 24.98 -4.10
CA LEU A 407 -11.55 26.34 -4.30
C LEU A 407 -10.07 26.36 -4.65
N ALA A 408 -9.25 25.49 -4.04
CA ALA A 408 -7.84 25.38 -4.36
C ALA A 408 -7.63 24.96 -5.82
N GLY A 409 -8.33 23.92 -6.30
CA GLY A 409 -8.25 23.47 -7.69
C GLY A 409 -8.82 24.48 -8.70
N LEU A 410 -9.85 25.24 -8.31
CA LEU A 410 -10.49 26.24 -9.16
C LEU A 410 -9.65 27.51 -9.31
N LEU A 411 -9.17 28.06 -8.19
CA LEU A 411 -8.50 29.38 -8.12
C LEU A 411 -7.00 29.29 -8.34
N ARG A 412 -6.35 28.16 -8.02
CA ARG A 412 -4.90 27.98 -8.15
C ARG A 412 -4.52 26.71 -8.92
N PRO A 413 -5.03 26.50 -10.15
CA PRO A 413 -4.72 25.28 -10.92
C PRO A 413 -3.22 25.10 -11.18
N GLY A 414 -2.47 26.18 -11.41
CA GLY A 414 -1.02 26.14 -11.63
C GLY A 414 -0.21 25.61 -10.45
N PHE A 415 -0.72 25.73 -9.21
CA PHE A 415 -0.07 25.15 -8.04
C PHE A 415 0.02 23.61 -8.13
N PHE A 416 -0.93 22.99 -8.83
CA PHE A 416 -1.04 21.54 -9.03
C PHE A 416 -0.42 21.05 -10.35
N HIS A 417 0.38 21.89 -11.01
CA HIS A 417 1.13 21.46 -12.20
C HIS A 417 2.22 20.44 -11.85
N HIS A 418 2.99 20.74 -10.79
CA HIS A 418 4.11 19.92 -10.29
C HIS A 418 3.70 19.16 -9.03
N ASN A 419 4.05 17.87 -8.92
CA ASN A 419 3.71 17.01 -7.77
C ASN A 419 2.21 17.06 -7.41
N ARG A 420 1.35 17.04 -8.44
CA ARG A 420 -0.10 17.21 -8.34
C ARG A 420 -0.73 16.38 -7.23
N TYR A 421 -0.51 15.07 -7.28
CA TYR A 421 -1.22 14.12 -6.42
C TYR A 421 -0.77 14.18 -4.97
N ALA A 422 0.52 14.39 -4.71
CA ALA A 422 1.02 14.63 -3.36
C ALA A 422 0.38 15.89 -2.74
N LYS A 423 0.35 16.99 -3.49
CA LYS A 423 -0.32 18.24 -3.04
C LYS A 423 -1.81 18.04 -2.86
N ALA A 424 -2.47 17.35 -3.79
CA ALA A 424 -3.89 17.05 -3.71
C ALA A 424 -4.22 16.24 -2.45
N GLY A 425 -3.46 15.17 -2.18
CA GLY A 425 -3.62 14.36 -0.97
C GLY A 425 -3.46 15.17 0.31
N VAL A 426 -2.41 16.01 0.42
CA VAL A 426 -2.19 16.88 1.60
C VAL A 426 -3.34 17.85 1.79
N VAL A 427 -3.77 18.55 0.73
CA VAL A 427 -4.88 19.51 0.81
C VAL A 427 -6.20 18.82 1.17
N SER A 428 -6.45 17.65 0.59
CA SER A 428 -7.69 16.89 0.80
C SER A 428 -7.77 16.24 2.19
N VAL A 429 -6.65 15.86 2.80
CA VAL A 429 -6.64 15.24 4.14
C VAL A 429 -6.66 16.26 5.28
N PHE A 430 -6.21 17.50 5.02
CA PHE A 430 -5.97 18.49 6.07
C PHE A 430 -7.21 18.77 6.93
N VAL A 431 -8.33 19.17 6.31
CA VAL A 431 -9.57 19.49 7.05
C VAL A 431 -10.14 18.24 7.74
N PRO A 432 -10.31 17.09 7.07
CA PRO A 432 -10.75 15.86 7.73
C PRO A 432 -9.87 15.45 8.91
N LEU A 433 -8.55 15.54 8.80
CA LEU A 433 -7.61 15.16 9.86
C LEU A 433 -7.71 16.10 11.08
N VAL A 434 -7.72 17.42 10.86
CA VAL A 434 -7.89 18.39 11.94
C VAL A 434 -9.23 18.19 12.64
N ALA A 435 -10.30 17.97 11.87
CA ALA A 435 -11.63 17.72 12.41
C ALA A 435 -11.69 16.42 13.22
N TYR A 436 -11.07 15.34 12.72
CA TYR A 436 -10.99 14.06 13.42
C TYR A 436 -10.25 14.22 14.76
N LEU A 437 -9.05 14.83 14.76
CA LEU A 437 -8.29 15.07 15.98
C LEU A 437 -9.05 15.96 16.97
N TYR A 438 -9.69 17.04 16.50
CA TYR A 438 -10.50 17.90 17.35
C TYR A 438 -11.68 17.14 17.99
N LEU A 439 -12.39 16.35 17.20
CA LEU A 439 -13.53 15.58 17.69
C LEU A 439 -13.10 14.52 18.71
N LEU A 440 -11.95 13.88 18.52
CA LEU A 440 -11.38 12.96 19.51
C LEU A 440 -11.17 13.65 20.86
N PHE A 441 -10.47 14.80 20.88
CA PHE A 441 -10.18 15.51 22.13
C PHE A 441 -11.42 16.11 22.81
N THR A 442 -12.49 16.38 22.05
CA THR A 442 -13.74 16.93 22.62
C THR A 442 -14.73 15.85 23.06
N GLN A 443 -14.77 14.69 22.40
CA GLN A 443 -15.64 13.58 22.82
C GLN A 443 -15.11 12.84 24.04
N GLU A 444 -13.80 12.80 24.29
CA GLU A 444 -13.23 12.29 25.55
C GLU A 444 -13.49 13.19 26.78
N SER A 445 -14.09 14.37 26.59
CA SER A 445 -14.37 15.35 27.66
C SER A 445 -15.80 15.30 28.23
N LEU A 446 -16.59 14.30 27.83
CA LEU A 446 -17.92 13.94 28.36
C LEU A 446 -17.88 12.52 28.93
#